data_AF-A0A1Q9TQM0-F1
#
_entry.id   AF-A0A1Q9TQM0-F1
#
_cell.length_a   1.000
_cell.length_b   1.000
_cell.length_c   1.000
_cell.angle_alpha   90.00
_cell.angle_beta   90.00
_cell.angle_gamma   90.00
#
_symmetry.space_group_name_H-M   'P 1'
#
loop_
_entity.id
_entity.type
_entity.pdbx_description
1 polymer ?
#
loop_
_entity_poly.entity_id
_entity_poly.type
_entity_poly.pdbx_seq_one_letter_code
_entity_poly.pdbx_strand_id
1 'polypeptide(L)'
;MVNETDRPGITVPEIAEKYRRSRGVVANTWVLTPEWRERVCVVGHTGYRGLTPVYDAGDVHDLVREWVWLPPEESGIPADRRLTMKEIADYTGIDYSVIRSDASRGALKGHDETDAAGTRTWTRQQVDDLYYGRKIRLRKKP
;
A
#
# COMPACT_ATOMS: atom_id res chain seq x y z
N MET A 1 29.30 1.67 -11.98
CA MET A 1 29.26 1.34 -10.54
C MET A 1 28.44 2.43 -9.87
N VAL A 2 27.17 2.18 -9.59
CA VAL A 2 26.35 3.10 -8.78
C VAL A 2 26.88 3.00 -7.35
N ASN A 3 27.45 4.09 -6.85
CA ASN A 3 27.90 4.17 -5.46
C ASN A 3 26.70 3.88 -4.56
N GLU A 4 26.81 2.89 -3.67
CA GLU A 4 25.79 2.57 -2.65
C GLU A 4 25.40 3.80 -1.78
N THR A 5 26.23 4.85 -1.81
CA THR A 5 26.01 6.13 -1.14
C THR A 5 24.89 6.99 -1.72
N ASP A 6 24.42 6.72 -2.95
CA ASP A 6 23.40 7.53 -3.64
C ASP A 6 21.99 6.92 -3.57
N ARG A 7 21.83 5.78 -2.90
CA ARG A 7 20.51 5.16 -2.72
C ARG A 7 19.75 5.89 -1.61
N PRO A 8 18.50 6.34 -1.85
CA PRO A 8 17.73 7.04 -0.84
C PRO A 8 17.45 6.10 0.34
N GLY A 9 18.00 6.44 1.51
CA GLY A 9 17.82 5.67 2.73
C GLY A 9 16.57 6.06 3.52
N ILE A 10 15.84 5.08 4.03
CA ILE A 10 14.61 5.25 4.83
C ILE A 10 14.69 4.49 6.16
N THR A 11 14.25 5.11 7.24
CA THR A 11 14.25 4.54 8.58
C THR A 11 12.89 3.94 8.96
N VAL A 12 12.84 3.03 9.94
CA VAL A 12 11.57 2.45 10.44
C VAL A 12 10.46 3.49 10.72
N PRO A 13 10.74 4.63 11.37
CA PRO A 13 9.74 5.68 11.57
C PRO A 13 9.19 6.26 10.26
N GLU A 14 10.06 6.53 9.30
CA GLU A 14 9.68 7.07 7.99
C GLU A 14 8.92 6.03 7.15
N ILE A 15 9.30 4.75 7.23
CA ILE A 15 8.56 3.63 6.62
C ILE A 15 7.15 3.56 7.21
N ALA A 16 7.04 3.64 8.54
CA ALA A 16 5.75 3.61 9.22
C ALA A 16 4.83 4.76 8.78
N GLU A 17 5.38 5.97 8.66
CA GLU A 17 4.65 7.14 8.15
C GLU A 17 4.24 6.95 6.68
N LYS A 18 5.20 6.64 5.80
CA LYS A 18 4.97 6.47 4.35
C LYS A 18 3.88 5.45 4.04
N TYR A 19 3.83 4.33 4.76
CA TYR A 19 2.88 3.25 4.49
C TYR A 19 1.67 3.24 5.43
N ARG A 20 1.43 4.32 6.19
CA ARG A 20 0.33 4.44 7.16
C ARG A 20 0.25 3.21 8.08
N ARG A 21 1.37 2.91 8.72
CA ARG A 21 1.57 1.77 9.62
C ARG A 21 2.06 2.22 10.98
N SER A 22 1.82 1.39 12.00
CA SER A 22 2.41 1.65 13.30
C SER A 22 3.90 1.31 13.27
N ARG A 23 4.70 2.11 13.96
CA ARG A 23 6.14 1.86 14.13
C ARG A 23 6.41 0.47 14.69
N GLY A 24 5.55 -0.01 15.59
CA GLY A 24 5.61 -1.36 16.16
C GLY A 24 5.42 -2.46 15.13
N VAL A 25 4.49 -2.32 14.16
CA VAL A 25 4.32 -3.32 13.09
C VAL A 25 5.56 -3.36 12.20
N VAL A 26 6.11 -2.20 11.83
CA VAL A 26 7.32 -2.17 11.00
C VAL A 26 8.51 -2.77 11.75
N ALA A 27 8.78 -2.32 12.99
CA ALA A 27 9.93 -2.76 13.77
C ALA A 27 9.84 -4.24 14.21
N ASN A 28 8.68 -4.66 14.72
CA ASN A 28 8.53 -5.96 15.40
C ASN A 28 7.87 -7.03 14.54
N THR A 29 7.35 -6.66 13.36
CA THR A 29 6.79 -7.64 12.43
C THR A 29 7.57 -7.64 11.13
N TRP A 30 7.65 -6.52 10.42
CA TRP A 30 8.26 -6.47 9.08
C TRP A 30 9.76 -6.74 9.11
N VAL A 31 10.52 -5.96 9.88
CA VAL A 31 12.00 -6.07 9.97
C VAL A 31 12.45 -7.45 10.47
N LEU A 32 11.59 -8.16 11.19
CA LEU A 32 11.91 -9.48 11.74
C LEU A 32 11.58 -10.64 10.81
N THR A 33 10.85 -10.43 9.71
CA THR A 33 10.56 -11.54 8.79
C THR A 33 11.81 -11.94 7.99
N PRO A 34 11.95 -13.24 7.63
CA PRO A 34 13.05 -13.68 6.79
C PRO A 34 13.13 -12.92 5.46
N GLU A 35 11.98 -12.68 4.82
CA GLU A 35 11.92 -12.01 3.52
C GLU A 35 12.47 -10.59 3.58
N TRP A 36 12.27 -9.88 4.70
CA TRP A 36 12.86 -8.55 4.89
C TRP A 36 14.38 -8.62 4.92
N ARG A 37 14.95 -9.55 5.68
CA ARG A 37 16.40 -9.68 5.84
C ARG A 37 17.09 -10.15 4.56
N GLU A 38 16.38 -10.89 3.73
CA GLU A 38 16.88 -11.41 2.46
C GLU A 38 16.81 -10.37 1.34
N ARG A 39 15.82 -9.48 1.37
CA ARG A 39 15.48 -8.61 0.24
C ARG A 39 15.72 -7.13 0.48
N VAL A 40 15.77 -6.68 1.73
CA VAL A 40 15.93 -5.25 2.07
C VAL A 40 17.35 -4.99 2.55
N CYS A 41 18.10 -4.23 1.75
CA CYS A 41 19.45 -3.82 2.09
C CYS A 41 19.45 -2.71 3.15
N VAL A 42 20.41 -2.77 4.07
CA VAL A 42 20.76 -1.62 4.94
C VAL A 42 21.72 -0.73 4.18
N VAL A 43 21.42 0.57 4.06
CA VAL A 43 22.16 1.54 3.23
C VAL A 43 22.65 2.74 4.03
N GLY A 44 23.57 3.50 3.43
CA GLY A 44 24.21 4.67 4.03
C GLY A 44 25.62 4.35 4.52
N HIS A 45 26.47 5.38 4.60
CA HIS A 45 27.90 5.23 4.88
C HIS A 45 28.21 4.45 6.17
N THR A 46 27.34 4.59 7.17
CA THR A 46 27.42 3.86 8.44
C THR A 46 26.38 2.75 8.56
N GLY A 47 25.39 2.68 7.65
CA GLY A 47 24.17 1.87 7.80
C GLY A 47 23.14 2.41 8.80
N TYR A 48 23.42 3.55 9.44
CA TYR A 48 22.60 4.10 10.53
C TYR A 48 22.44 5.63 10.46
N ARG A 49 21.26 6.11 10.83
CA ARG A 49 20.99 7.52 11.13
C ARG A 49 20.83 7.66 12.64
N GLY A 50 21.92 8.06 13.31
CA GLY A 50 22.03 7.95 14.76
C GLY A 50 22.06 6.50 15.20
N LEU A 51 21.14 6.08 16.06
CA LEU A 51 20.99 4.68 16.50
C LEU A 51 20.00 3.87 15.64
N THR A 52 19.47 4.46 14.56
CA THR A 52 18.42 3.85 13.75
C THR A 52 18.99 3.25 12.48
N PRO A 53 18.78 1.95 12.19
CA PRO A 53 19.14 1.37 10.90
C PRO A 53 18.46 2.11 9.75
N VAL A 54 19.19 2.26 8.65
CA VAL A 54 18.70 2.92 7.42
C VAL A 54 18.58 1.85 6.35
N TYR A 55 17.41 1.72 5.75
CA TYR A 55 17.12 0.71 4.72
C TYR A 55 17.04 1.37 3.35
N ASP A 56 17.31 0.59 2.30
CA ASP A 56 17.10 1.00 0.93
C ASP A 56 15.61 1.30 0.68
N ALA A 57 15.27 2.53 0.30
CA ALA A 57 13.87 2.91 0.11
C ALA A 57 13.20 2.19 -1.07
N GLY A 58 13.96 1.77 -2.08
CA GLY A 58 13.50 0.99 -3.22
C GLY A 58 13.17 -0.43 -2.80
N ASP A 59 14.11 -1.12 -2.16
CA ASP A 59 13.89 -2.50 -1.68
C ASP A 59 12.70 -2.58 -0.72
N VAL A 60 12.58 -1.61 0.18
CA VAL A 60 11.42 -1.50 1.08
C VAL A 60 10.14 -1.31 0.28
N HIS A 61 10.13 -0.46 -0.75
CA HIS A 61 8.93 -0.19 -1.54
C HIS A 61 8.46 -1.42 -2.30
N ASP A 62 9.38 -2.12 -2.96
CA ASP A 62 9.08 -3.33 -3.72
C ASP A 62 8.52 -4.44 -2.82
N LEU A 63 9.16 -4.68 -1.68
CA LEU A 63 8.68 -5.69 -0.73
C LEU A 63 7.32 -5.32 -0.12
N VAL A 64 7.13 -4.06 0.27
CA VAL A 64 5.87 -3.61 0.88
C VAL A 64 4.71 -3.69 -0.13
N ARG A 65 4.94 -3.40 -1.41
CA ARG A 65 3.93 -3.52 -2.48
C ARG A 65 3.39 -4.96 -2.63
N GLU A 66 4.14 -5.98 -2.21
CA GLU A 66 3.68 -7.37 -2.18
C GLU A 66 2.81 -7.69 -0.95
N TRP A 67 3.05 -7.02 0.17
CA TRP A 67 2.37 -7.28 1.44
C TRP A 67 1.08 -6.49 1.60
N VAL A 68 1.03 -5.30 1.02
CA VAL A 68 -0.08 -4.38 1.12
C VAL A 68 -0.42 -3.78 -0.22
N TRP A 69 -1.69 -3.45 -0.40
CA TRP A 69 -2.18 -2.79 -1.60
C TRP A 69 -1.70 -1.35 -1.60
N LEU A 70 -1.07 -0.96 -2.70
CA LEU A 70 -0.69 0.42 -2.99
C LEU A 70 -1.34 0.80 -4.33
N PRO A 71 -1.82 2.04 -4.49
CA PRO A 71 -2.30 2.52 -5.78
C PRO A 71 -1.25 2.33 -6.87
N PRO A 72 -1.62 1.90 -8.08
CA PRO A 72 -0.71 1.91 -9.23
C PRO A 72 -0.18 3.32 -9.47
N GLU A 73 1.13 3.46 -9.66
CA GLU A 73 1.77 4.76 -9.96
C GLU A 73 1.21 5.37 -11.25
N GLU A 74 0.93 4.53 -12.24
CA GLU A 74 0.33 4.90 -13.52
C GLU A 74 -0.99 4.15 -13.71
N SER A 75 -2.04 4.58 -13.00
CA SER A 75 -3.35 3.94 -13.13
C SER A 75 -4.02 4.17 -14.50
N GLY A 76 -3.65 5.24 -15.22
CA GLY A 76 -4.37 5.70 -16.40
C GLY A 76 -5.80 6.20 -16.11
N ILE A 77 -6.20 6.27 -14.85
CA ILE A 77 -7.55 6.65 -14.39
C ILE A 77 -7.48 7.99 -13.63
N PRO A 78 -8.22 9.04 -14.06
CA PRO A 78 -8.29 10.32 -13.35
C PRO A 78 -8.75 10.20 -11.88
N ALA A 79 -8.39 11.17 -11.03
CA ALA A 79 -8.56 11.09 -9.56
C ALA A 79 -9.99 11.08 -9.02
N ASP A 80 -10.72 12.17 -9.15
CA ASP A 80 -11.50 12.31 -10.35
C ASP A 80 -12.62 11.30 -10.64
N ARG A 81 -12.23 10.29 -11.42
CA ARG A 81 -13.13 9.35 -12.08
C ARG A 81 -13.89 8.53 -11.03
N ARG A 82 -15.21 8.53 -11.15
CA ARG A 82 -16.12 7.72 -10.34
C ARG A 82 -16.13 6.26 -10.80
N LEU A 83 -15.92 5.34 -9.88
CA LEU A 83 -15.85 3.90 -10.08
C LEU A 83 -17.01 3.22 -9.35
N THR A 84 -17.67 2.30 -10.03
CA THR A 84 -18.61 1.34 -9.43
C THR A 84 -17.86 0.29 -8.60
N MET A 85 -18.56 -0.47 -7.75
CA MET A 85 -17.93 -1.57 -6.99
C MET A 85 -17.21 -2.60 -7.89
N LYS A 86 -17.71 -2.81 -9.12
CA LYS A 86 -17.08 -3.74 -10.07
C LYS A 86 -15.79 -3.16 -10.61
N GLU A 87 -15.80 -1.90 -11.05
CA GLU A 87 -14.59 -1.21 -11.49
C GLU A 87 -13.56 -1.06 -10.36
N ILE A 88 -14.00 -0.90 -9.10
CA ILE A 88 -13.11 -0.92 -7.93
C ILE A 88 -12.43 -2.28 -7.78
N ALA A 89 -13.18 -3.38 -7.93
CA ALA A 89 -12.62 -4.72 -7.85
C ALA A 89 -11.56 -4.95 -8.94
N ASP A 90 -11.86 -4.52 -10.17
CA ASP A 90 -10.93 -4.61 -11.30
C ASP A 90 -9.69 -3.73 -11.10
N TYR A 91 -9.87 -2.48 -10.65
CA TYR A 91 -8.80 -1.52 -10.40
C TYR A 91 -7.86 -1.95 -9.27
N THR A 92 -8.43 -2.43 -8.16
CA THR A 92 -7.66 -2.80 -6.96
C THR A 92 -7.13 -4.24 -7.01
N GLY A 93 -7.71 -5.09 -7.87
CA GLY A 93 -7.48 -6.54 -7.87
C GLY A 93 -8.09 -7.27 -6.66
N ILE A 94 -8.88 -6.57 -5.83
CA ILE A 94 -9.58 -7.15 -4.67
C ILE A 94 -10.87 -7.82 -5.14
N ASP A 95 -11.18 -9.00 -4.58
CA ASP A 95 -12.38 -9.74 -4.95
C ASP A 95 -13.66 -8.89 -4.77
N TYR A 96 -14.54 -8.93 -5.77
CA TYR A 96 -15.78 -8.16 -5.76
C TYR A 96 -16.66 -8.46 -4.53
N SER A 97 -16.67 -9.69 -4.03
CA SER A 97 -17.43 -10.08 -2.84
C SER A 97 -16.87 -9.41 -1.58
N VAL A 98 -15.56 -9.16 -1.54
CA VAL A 98 -14.91 -8.40 -0.46
C VAL A 98 -15.30 -6.92 -0.55
N ILE A 99 -15.23 -6.31 -1.73
CA ILE A 99 -15.67 -4.92 -1.95
C ILE A 99 -17.13 -4.75 -1.54
N ARG A 100 -18.00 -5.67 -1.98
CA ARG A 100 -19.42 -5.68 -1.60
C ARG A 100 -19.61 -5.84 -0.09
N SER A 101 -18.85 -6.72 0.55
CA SER A 101 -18.90 -6.93 2.01
C SER A 101 -18.43 -5.70 2.79
N ASP A 102 -17.38 -5.03 2.33
CA ASP A 102 -16.88 -3.79 2.92
C ASP A 102 -17.94 -2.68 2.79
N ALA A 103 -18.59 -2.60 1.63
CA ALA A 103 -19.66 -1.63 1.40
C ALA A 103 -20.89 -1.89 2.28
N SER A 104 -21.28 -3.16 2.47
CA SER A 104 -22.40 -3.52 3.35
C SER A 104 -22.09 -3.28 4.83
N ARG A 105 -20.82 -3.44 5.23
CA ARG A 105 -20.35 -3.14 6.60
C ARG A 105 -20.14 -1.65 6.85
N GLY A 106 -20.36 -0.81 5.85
CA GLY A 106 -20.24 0.64 5.95
C GLY A 106 -18.81 1.18 5.85
N ALA A 107 -17.82 0.35 5.51
CA ALA A 107 -16.44 0.83 5.33
C ALA A 107 -16.29 1.81 4.15
N LEU A 108 -17.20 1.73 3.17
CA LEU A 108 -17.26 2.65 2.03
C LEU A 108 -18.32 3.75 2.22
N LYS A 109 -19.06 3.77 3.34
CA LYS A 109 -20.16 4.71 3.58
C LYS A 109 -19.60 6.12 3.78
N GLY A 110 -20.20 7.10 3.10
CA GLY A 110 -19.80 8.51 3.19
C GLY A 110 -18.72 8.91 2.18
N HIS A 111 -18.20 7.94 1.43
CA HIS A 111 -17.36 8.18 0.26
C HIS A 111 -18.15 8.00 -1.05
N ASP A 112 -19.37 7.47 -0.98
CA ASP A 112 -20.17 7.14 -2.15
C ASP A 112 -21.08 8.27 -2.62
N GLU A 113 -21.23 8.37 -3.94
CA GLU A 113 -22.30 9.11 -4.61
C GLU A 113 -23.12 8.16 -5.49
N THR A 114 -24.35 8.55 -5.79
CA THR A 114 -25.25 7.75 -6.63
C THR A 114 -25.26 8.32 -8.05
N ASP A 115 -25.01 7.48 -9.05
CA ASP A 115 -25.12 7.88 -10.46
C ASP A 115 -26.58 8.04 -10.91
N ALA A 116 -26.78 8.46 -12.16
CA ALA A 116 -28.11 8.64 -12.74
C ALA A 116 -28.97 7.35 -12.76
N ALA A 117 -28.34 6.17 -12.65
CA ALA A 117 -29.00 4.87 -12.65
C ALA A 117 -29.25 4.32 -11.23
N GLY A 118 -28.89 5.06 -10.18
CA GLY A 118 -29.05 4.59 -8.80
C GLY A 118 -27.87 3.76 -8.27
N THR A 119 -26.78 3.65 -9.02
CA THR A 119 -25.60 2.87 -8.62
C THR A 119 -24.67 3.71 -7.75
N ARG A 120 -24.22 3.13 -6.63
CA ARG A 120 -23.21 3.76 -5.76
C ARG A 120 -21.84 3.74 -6.43
N THR A 121 -21.16 4.87 -6.40
CA THR A 121 -19.86 5.12 -7.04
C THR A 121 -18.93 5.92 -6.13
N TRP A 122 -17.62 5.74 -6.30
CA TRP A 122 -16.56 6.40 -5.51
C TRP A 122 -15.51 6.97 -6.44
N THR A 123 -14.90 8.11 -6.12
CA THR A 123 -13.74 8.57 -6.90
C THR A 123 -12.59 7.58 -6.77
N ARG A 124 -11.78 7.45 -7.82
CA ARG A 124 -10.54 6.66 -7.78
C ARG A 124 -9.65 7.10 -6.61
N GLN A 125 -9.56 8.40 -6.32
CA GLN A 125 -8.83 8.92 -5.18
C GLN A 125 -9.38 8.44 -3.83
N GLN A 126 -10.70 8.40 -3.65
CA GLN A 126 -11.30 7.84 -2.43
C GLN A 126 -10.97 6.35 -2.27
N VAL A 127 -10.99 5.60 -3.39
CA VAL A 127 -10.63 4.19 -3.42
C VAL A 127 -9.16 4.00 -3.04
N ASP A 128 -8.27 4.83 -3.59
CA ASP A 128 -6.85 4.87 -3.22
C ASP A 128 -6.68 5.07 -1.72
N ASP A 129 -7.33 6.08 -1.14
CA ASP A 129 -7.20 6.38 0.28
C ASP A 129 -7.81 5.31 1.20
N LEU A 130 -8.94 4.72 0.81
CA LEU A 130 -9.61 3.66 1.56
C LEU A 130 -8.77 2.38 1.61
N TYR A 131 -8.14 2.03 0.51
CA TYR A 131 -7.39 0.79 0.38
C TYR A 131 -5.89 0.95 0.55
N TYR A 132 -5.36 2.17 0.66
CA TYR A 132 -3.93 2.41 0.82
C TYR A 132 -3.36 1.62 1.99
N GLY A 133 -2.33 0.84 1.68
CA GLY A 133 -1.67 -0.01 2.64
C GLY A 133 -2.56 -1.15 3.14
N ARG A 134 -3.73 -1.45 2.58
CA ARG A 134 -4.53 -2.60 3.05
C ARG A 134 -3.76 -3.89 2.84
N LYS A 135 -3.68 -4.77 3.84
CA LYS A 135 -3.02 -6.07 3.69
C LYS A 135 -3.67 -6.84 2.53
N ILE A 136 -2.87 -7.24 1.55
CA ILE A 136 -3.36 -8.08 0.44
C ILE A 136 -3.63 -9.46 1.02
N ARG A 137 -4.91 -9.85 1.07
CA ARG A 137 -5.25 -11.26 1.19
C ARG A 137 -5.16 -11.81 -0.22
N LEU A 138 -4.00 -12.40 -0.56
CA LEU A 138 -3.84 -13.06 -1.85
C LEU A 138 -5.01 -14.03 -2.02
N ARG A 139 -5.73 -13.91 -3.13
CA ARG A 139 -6.70 -14.92 -3.56
C ARG A 139 -5.96 -16.25 -3.54
N LYS A 140 -6.37 -17.20 -2.68
CA LYS A 140 -5.91 -18.58 -2.84
C LYS A 140 -6.32 -18.96 -4.26
N LYS A 141 -5.33 -19.10 -5.15
CA LYS A 141 -5.57 -19.72 -6.45
C LYS A 141 -6.18 -21.10 -6.14
N PRO A 142 -7.36 -21.44 -6.69
CA PRO A 142 -7.87 -22.79 -6.58
C PRO A 142 -6.92 -23.79 -7.23
#